data_AF-A0A2H3NJQ1-F1
#
_entry.id   AF-A0A2H3NJQ1-F1
#
_cell.length_a   1.000
_cell.length_b   1.000
_cell.length_c   1.000
_cell.angle_alpha   90.00
_cell.angle_beta   90.00
_cell.angle_gamma   90.00
#
_symmetry.space_group_name_H-M   'P 1'
#
loop_
_entity.id
_entity.type
_entity.pdbx_description
1 polymer ?
#
loop_
_entity_poly.entity_id
_entity_poly.type
_entity_poly.pdbx_seq_one_letter_code
_entity_poly.pdbx_strand_id
1 'polypeptide(L)'
;MGAHVAWQIPFGVMTRDVFAIAALHPFTSILSNLGILLWMATASICAFAALCCWHRHKHRAARFFGCSALLSGYLLVDDFFMMHEHLLPDLGVPEKGVYALLGGAVLIYLWHFRGIIVRHRPLAFAVALGLLATSVGLDSISDPYLYRYGDWHFIMENAPKWMGIATWCSYYVAAAYDYVAPAPSIPPMTPADGAPPVAFPHKPAEVDMA
;
A
#
# COMPACT_ATOMS: atom_id res chain seq x y z
N MET A 1 -33.96 25.67 17.20
CA MET A 1 -33.01 24.55 17.04
C MET A 1 -33.27 23.89 15.69
N GLY A 2 -32.62 24.36 14.63
CA GLY A 2 -32.62 23.69 13.34
C GLY A 2 -31.32 22.91 13.22
N ALA A 3 -31.38 21.60 13.04
CA ALA A 3 -30.20 20.82 12.71
C ALA A 3 -29.78 21.19 11.28
N HIS A 4 -28.78 22.08 11.16
CA HIS A 4 -28.13 22.34 9.89
C HIS A 4 -27.21 21.16 9.57
N VAL A 5 -27.54 20.37 8.55
CA VAL A 5 -26.53 19.51 7.90
C VAL A 5 -25.55 20.46 7.21
N ALA A 6 -24.28 20.40 7.60
CA ALA A 6 -23.31 21.50 7.51
C ALA A 6 -23.04 22.10 6.11
N TRP A 7 -23.51 21.49 5.01
CA TRP A 7 -23.09 21.90 3.66
C TRP A 7 -24.21 22.19 2.66
N GLN A 8 -25.50 21.95 2.99
CA GLN A 8 -26.66 22.26 2.13
C GLN A 8 -26.49 21.92 0.62
N ILE A 9 -25.77 20.84 0.29
CA ILE A 9 -25.45 20.48 -1.10
C ILE A 9 -26.71 19.93 -1.79
N PRO A 10 -27.12 20.44 -2.97
CA PRO A 10 -28.29 19.94 -3.69
C PRO A 10 -28.15 18.44 -4.04
N PHE A 11 -29.22 17.67 -3.89
CA PHE A 11 -29.20 16.22 -4.15
C PHE A 11 -28.71 15.86 -5.57
N GLY A 12 -29.06 16.68 -6.56
CA GLY A 12 -28.59 16.51 -7.94
C GLY A 12 -27.09 16.70 -8.11
N VAL A 13 -26.46 17.55 -7.30
CA VAL A 13 -24.99 17.75 -7.31
C VAL A 13 -24.29 16.59 -6.62
N MET A 14 -24.88 16.01 -5.58
CA MET A 14 -24.31 14.88 -4.84
C MET A 14 -24.32 13.56 -5.61
N THR A 15 -25.27 13.36 -6.52
CA THR A 15 -25.52 12.07 -7.18
C THR A 15 -25.07 12.01 -8.64
N ARG A 16 -24.91 13.16 -9.30
CA ARG A 16 -24.46 13.22 -10.69
C ARG A 16 -22.94 13.21 -10.77
N ASP A 17 -22.44 12.71 -11.89
CA ASP A 17 -21.01 12.69 -12.18
C ASP A 17 -20.41 14.11 -12.22
N VAL A 18 -19.23 14.28 -11.60
CA VAL A 18 -18.56 15.58 -11.49
C VAL A 18 -18.15 16.15 -12.84
N PHE A 19 -17.72 15.30 -13.79
CA PHE A 19 -17.36 15.75 -15.13
C PHE A 19 -18.59 16.24 -15.89
N ALA A 20 -19.74 15.59 -15.68
CA ALA A 20 -21.01 16.02 -16.26
C ALA A 20 -21.56 17.32 -15.63
N ILE A 21 -21.40 17.52 -14.32
CA ILE A 21 -21.82 18.76 -13.64
C ILE A 21 -20.94 19.93 -14.06
N ALA A 22 -19.62 19.73 -14.07
CA ALA A 22 -18.64 20.79 -14.33
C ALA A 22 -18.32 20.98 -15.82
N ALA A 23 -18.95 20.22 -16.72
CA ALA A 23 -18.70 20.20 -18.16
C ALA A 23 -17.19 20.02 -18.50
N LEU A 24 -16.51 19.16 -17.73
CA LEU A 24 -15.08 18.89 -17.86
C LEU A 24 -14.82 17.71 -18.81
N HIS A 25 -13.64 17.70 -19.41
CA HIS A 25 -13.20 16.55 -20.21
C HIS A 25 -13.00 15.32 -19.29
N PRO A 26 -13.36 14.09 -19.69
CA PRO A 26 -13.21 12.88 -18.85
C PRO A 26 -11.77 12.56 -18.41
N PHE A 27 -10.76 13.10 -19.10
CA PHE A 27 -9.35 12.99 -18.72
C PHE A 27 -8.88 14.06 -17.73
N THR A 28 -9.76 14.96 -17.31
CA THR A 28 -9.44 15.91 -16.25
C THR A 28 -9.09 15.13 -14.99
N SER A 29 -7.97 15.48 -14.35
CA SER A 29 -7.47 14.84 -13.13
C SER A 29 -7.13 13.34 -13.27
N ILE A 30 -6.83 12.85 -14.49
CA ILE A 30 -6.56 11.42 -14.73
C ILE A 30 -5.47 10.84 -13.81
N LEU A 31 -4.37 11.58 -13.57
CA LEU A 31 -3.27 11.12 -12.70
C LEU A 31 -3.72 10.96 -11.25
N SER A 32 -4.50 11.92 -10.73
CA SER A 32 -5.05 11.86 -9.37
C SER A 32 -6.03 10.68 -9.23
N ASN A 33 -6.93 10.51 -10.21
CA ASN A 33 -7.88 9.39 -10.22
C ASN A 33 -7.19 8.03 -10.27
N LEU A 34 -6.12 7.88 -11.06
CA LEU A 34 -5.31 6.65 -11.07
C LEU A 34 -4.61 6.43 -9.72
N GLY A 35 -4.13 7.49 -9.06
CA GLY A 35 -3.57 7.43 -7.72
C GLY A 35 -4.59 6.91 -6.69
N ILE A 36 -5.80 7.45 -6.70
CA ILE A 36 -6.93 7.01 -5.86
C ILE A 36 -7.21 5.51 -6.06
N LEU A 37 -7.25 5.03 -7.31
CA LEU A 37 -7.47 3.61 -7.60
C LEU A 37 -6.34 2.73 -7.02
N LEU A 38 -5.10 3.19 -7.08
CA LEU A 38 -3.96 2.48 -6.51
C LEU A 38 -3.97 2.48 -4.97
N TRP A 39 -4.39 3.57 -4.33
CA TRP A 39 -4.62 3.60 -2.88
C TRP A 39 -5.69 2.61 -2.46
N MET A 40 -6.83 2.59 -3.16
CA MET A 40 -7.92 1.66 -2.92
C MET A 40 -7.48 0.20 -3.10
N ALA A 41 -6.74 -0.09 -4.16
CA ALA A 41 -6.18 -1.42 -4.40
C ALA A 41 -5.25 -1.84 -3.25
N THR A 42 -4.35 -0.95 -2.83
CA THR A 42 -3.42 -1.23 -1.74
C THR A 42 -4.16 -1.50 -0.42
N ALA A 43 -5.11 -0.65 -0.06
CA ALA A 43 -5.89 -0.79 1.16
C ALA A 43 -6.66 -2.12 1.19
N SER A 44 -7.29 -2.47 0.06
CA SER A 44 -8.08 -3.71 -0.09
C SER A 44 -7.20 -4.96 0.00
N ILE A 45 -6.06 -4.96 -0.70
CA ILE A 45 -5.11 -6.09 -0.70
C ILE A 45 -4.50 -6.28 0.70
N CYS A 46 -4.13 -5.19 1.37
CA CYS A 46 -3.61 -5.26 2.73
C CYS A 46 -4.67 -5.76 3.72
N ALA A 47 -5.91 -5.28 3.63
CA ALA A 47 -7.00 -5.76 4.49
C ALA A 47 -7.22 -7.28 4.30
N PHE A 48 -7.25 -7.74 3.04
CA PHE A 48 -7.36 -9.16 2.72
C PHE A 48 -6.17 -9.98 3.27
N ALA A 49 -4.94 -9.52 3.03
CA ALA A 49 -3.73 -10.18 3.53
C ALA A 49 -3.68 -10.25 5.06
N ALA A 50 -4.19 -9.21 5.75
CA ALA A 50 -4.30 -9.19 7.19
C ALA A 50 -5.21 -10.32 7.71
N LEU A 51 -6.38 -10.51 7.10
CA LEU A 51 -7.32 -11.58 7.44
C LEU A 51 -6.69 -12.97 7.19
N CYS A 52 -6.07 -13.18 6.02
CA CYS A 52 -5.39 -14.44 5.72
C CYS A 52 -4.26 -14.76 6.72
N CYS A 53 -3.44 -13.76 7.08
CA CYS A 53 -2.37 -13.94 8.06
C CYS A 53 -2.92 -14.21 9.47
N TRP A 54 -4.04 -13.58 9.83
CA TRP A 54 -4.70 -13.80 11.11
C TRP A 54 -5.18 -15.24 11.25
N HIS A 55 -5.87 -15.77 10.23
CA HIS A 55 -6.34 -17.15 10.21
C HIS A 55 -5.22 -18.19 10.24
N ARG A 56 -4.02 -17.84 9.78
CA ARG A 56 -2.83 -18.70 9.85
C ARG A 56 -1.98 -18.47 11.10
N HIS A 57 -2.53 -17.78 12.12
CA HIS A 57 -1.84 -17.44 13.37
C HIS A 57 -0.54 -16.63 13.19
N LYS A 58 -0.34 -15.99 12.03
CA LYS A 58 0.78 -15.08 11.75
C LYS A 58 0.45 -13.66 12.24
N HIS A 59 0.17 -13.52 13.55
CA HIS A 59 -0.39 -12.27 14.13
C HIS A 59 0.44 -11.01 13.86
N ARG A 60 1.78 -11.12 13.82
CA ARG A 60 2.65 -9.97 13.52
C ARG A 60 2.47 -9.46 12.09
N ALA A 61 2.37 -10.38 11.12
CA ALA A 61 2.12 -10.04 9.73
C ALA A 61 0.68 -9.52 9.55
N ALA A 62 -0.29 -10.11 10.25
CA ALA A 62 -1.67 -9.63 10.25
C ALA A 62 -1.78 -8.17 10.72
N ARG A 63 -1.09 -7.80 11.80
CA ARG A 63 -1.05 -6.41 12.29
C ARG A 63 -0.36 -5.48 11.30
N PHE A 64 0.75 -5.92 10.69
CA PHE A 64 1.44 -5.14 9.65
C PHE A 64 0.48 -4.77 8.52
N PHE A 65 -0.12 -5.77 7.87
CA PHE A 65 -1.06 -5.53 6.78
C PHE A 65 -2.31 -4.78 7.24
N GLY A 66 -2.82 -5.01 8.44
CA GLY A 66 -3.94 -4.25 8.99
C GLY A 66 -3.62 -2.76 9.15
N CYS A 67 -2.44 -2.44 9.69
CA CYS A 67 -1.97 -1.06 9.79
C CYS A 67 -1.69 -0.45 8.41
N SER A 68 -1.13 -1.20 7.46
CA SER A 68 -0.95 -0.75 6.08
C SER A 68 -2.28 -0.44 5.39
N ALA A 69 -3.31 -1.26 5.63
CA ALA A 69 -4.64 -1.06 5.10
C ALA A 69 -5.28 0.23 5.64
N LEU A 70 -5.15 0.47 6.94
CA LEU A 70 -5.64 1.70 7.57
C LEU A 70 -4.88 2.93 7.08
N LEU A 71 -3.56 2.84 6.95
CA LEU A 71 -2.73 3.94 6.46
C LEU A 71 -3.06 4.29 4.99
N SER A 72 -3.10 3.29 4.11
CA SER A 72 -3.48 3.51 2.71
C SER A 72 -4.95 3.88 2.54
N GLY A 73 -5.83 3.39 3.42
CA GLY A 73 -7.24 3.79 3.45
C GLY A 73 -7.41 5.24 3.90
N TYR A 74 -6.62 5.71 4.86
CA TYR A 74 -6.58 7.12 5.22
C TYR A 74 -6.13 7.98 4.03
N LEU A 75 -5.02 7.62 3.38
CA LEU A 75 -4.50 8.35 2.21
C LEU A 75 -5.49 8.35 1.05
N LEU A 76 -6.22 7.24 0.84
CA LEU A 76 -7.32 7.17 -0.12
C LEU A 76 -8.40 8.21 0.18
N VAL A 77 -8.91 8.24 1.41
CA VAL A 77 -9.99 9.14 1.82
C VAL A 77 -9.51 10.59 1.75
N ASP A 78 -8.28 10.83 2.18
CA ASP A 78 -7.65 12.15 2.15
C ASP A 78 -7.52 12.69 0.72
N ASP A 79 -6.94 11.92 -0.22
CA ASP A 79 -6.81 12.32 -1.62
C ASP A 79 -8.17 12.38 -2.33
N PHE A 80 -9.11 11.48 -2.03
CA PHE A 80 -10.41 11.41 -2.72
C PHE A 80 -11.33 12.56 -2.35
N PHE A 81 -11.37 12.93 -1.07
CA PHE A 81 -12.19 14.04 -0.58
C PHE A 81 -11.41 15.35 -0.43
N MET A 82 -10.10 15.36 -0.72
CA MET A 82 -9.22 16.51 -0.51
C MET A 82 -9.30 16.99 0.95
N MET A 83 -9.22 16.04 1.90
CA MET A 83 -9.49 16.33 3.31
C MET A 83 -8.51 17.34 3.89
N HIS A 84 -7.21 17.14 3.69
CA HIS A 84 -6.20 18.05 4.23
C HIS A 84 -6.15 19.41 3.54
N GLU A 85 -6.60 19.52 2.30
CA GLU A 85 -6.59 20.76 1.51
C GLU A 85 -7.85 21.62 1.74
N HIS A 86 -9.02 20.99 1.86
CA HIS A 86 -10.30 21.71 1.94
C HIS A 86 -11.06 21.40 3.23
N LEU A 87 -11.45 20.14 3.47
CA LEU A 87 -12.41 19.84 4.54
C LEU A 87 -11.87 20.13 5.95
N LEU A 88 -10.62 19.75 6.23
CA LEU A 88 -10.00 19.93 7.55
C LEU A 88 -9.64 21.39 7.82
N PRO A 89 -9.04 22.14 6.87
CA PRO A 89 -8.88 23.59 7.01
C PRO A 89 -10.19 24.34 7.25
N ASP A 90 -11.27 23.98 6.54
CA ASP A 90 -12.59 24.58 6.74
C ASP A 90 -13.18 24.30 8.14
N LEU A 91 -12.74 23.21 8.78
CA LEU A 91 -13.08 22.85 10.17
C LEU A 91 -12.09 23.44 11.20
N GLY A 92 -11.13 24.25 10.78
CA GLY A 92 -10.16 24.92 11.64
C GLY A 92 -8.91 24.10 11.98
N VAL A 93 -8.69 22.96 11.32
CA VAL A 93 -7.48 22.16 11.48
C VAL A 93 -6.45 22.63 10.44
N PRO A 94 -5.29 23.17 10.86
CA PRO A 94 -4.29 23.64 9.91
C PRO A 94 -3.69 22.47 9.14
N GLU A 95 -3.54 22.64 7.84
CA GLU A 95 -2.94 21.67 6.90
C GLU A 95 -1.60 21.12 7.38
N LYS A 96 -0.69 21.99 7.84
CA LYS A 96 0.60 21.60 8.43
C LYS A 96 0.46 20.66 9.63
N GLY A 97 -0.62 20.81 10.41
CA GLY A 97 -0.95 19.92 11.51
C GLY A 97 -1.36 18.53 11.03
N VAL A 98 -2.11 18.44 9.92
CA VAL A 98 -2.49 17.18 9.28
C VAL A 98 -1.24 16.45 8.76
N TYR A 99 -0.35 17.16 8.06
CA TYR A 99 0.92 16.58 7.61
C TYR A 99 1.82 16.14 8.76
N ALA A 100 1.91 16.92 9.84
CA ALA A 100 2.68 16.54 11.02
C ALA A 100 2.14 15.28 11.69
N LEU A 101 0.80 15.16 11.80
CA LEU A 101 0.14 13.97 12.34
C LEU A 101 0.38 12.74 11.47
N LEU A 102 0.19 12.88 10.15
CA LEU A 102 0.43 11.80 9.18
C LEU A 102 1.90 11.37 9.18
N GLY A 103 2.84 12.33 9.16
CA GLY A 103 4.27 12.07 9.25
C GLY A 103 4.64 11.34 10.54
N GLY A 104 4.10 11.77 11.69
CA GLY A 104 4.27 11.07 12.97
C GLY A 104 3.73 9.64 12.94
N ALA A 105 2.53 9.44 12.38
CA ALA A 105 1.92 8.11 12.23
C ALA A 105 2.78 7.20 11.34
N VAL A 106 3.31 7.71 10.23
CA VAL A 106 4.24 6.98 9.36
C VAL A 106 5.52 6.64 10.11
N LEU A 107 6.14 7.56 10.85
CA LEU A 107 7.35 7.27 11.62
C LEU A 107 7.14 6.18 12.67
N ILE A 108 6.02 6.23 13.40
CA ILE A 108 5.63 5.18 14.36
C ILE A 108 5.46 3.84 13.65
N TYR A 109 4.76 3.83 12.51
CA TYR A 109 4.56 2.65 11.68
C TYR A 109 5.89 2.03 11.22
N LEU A 110 6.81 2.86 10.70
CA LEU A 110 8.14 2.43 10.26
C LEU A 110 8.93 1.82 11.41
N TRP A 111 8.94 2.47 12.58
CA TRP A 111 9.66 1.97 13.73
C TRP A 111 9.12 0.62 14.22
N HIS A 112 7.79 0.49 14.32
CA HIS A 112 7.14 -0.73 14.79
C HIS A 112 7.34 -1.92 13.83
N PHE A 113 7.25 -1.67 12.52
CA PHE A 113 7.30 -2.72 11.49
C PHE A 113 8.64 -2.82 10.74
N ARG A 114 9.69 -2.12 11.18
CA ARG A 114 11.03 -2.12 10.56
C ARG A 114 11.56 -3.51 10.21
N GLY A 115 11.33 -4.50 11.07
CA GLY A 115 11.82 -5.86 10.87
C GLY A 115 11.14 -6.59 9.70
N ILE A 116 9.88 -6.27 9.40
CA ILE A 116 9.16 -6.83 8.24
C ILE A 116 9.56 -6.06 6.98
N ILE A 117 9.61 -4.74 7.07
CA ILE A 117 9.94 -3.84 5.95
C ILE A 117 11.35 -4.12 5.42
N VAL A 118 12.35 -4.26 6.30
CA VAL A 118 13.73 -4.53 5.87
C VAL A 118 13.89 -5.90 5.20
N ARG A 119 13.04 -6.88 5.54
CA ARG A 119 13.10 -8.22 4.96
C ARG A 119 12.43 -8.33 3.59
N HIS A 120 11.38 -7.54 3.35
CA HIS A 120 10.64 -7.56 2.09
C HIS A 120 11.04 -6.34 1.29
N ARG A 121 11.87 -6.52 0.24
CA ARG A 121 12.20 -5.51 -0.78
C ARG A 121 12.37 -4.07 -0.23
N PRO A 122 13.34 -3.83 0.67
CA PRO A 122 13.49 -2.54 1.35
C PRO A 122 13.72 -1.37 0.38
N LEU A 123 14.38 -1.63 -0.75
CA LEU A 123 14.62 -0.61 -1.77
C LEU A 123 13.33 -0.10 -2.41
N ALA A 124 12.39 -1.00 -2.74
CA ALA A 124 11.11 -0.59 -3.32
C ALA A 124 10.29 0.27 -2.34
N PHE A 125 10.28 -0.12 -1.06
CA PHE A 125 9.60 0.65 -0.02
C PHE A 125 10.26 2.02 0.20
N ALA A 126 11.59 2.07 0.25
CA ALA A 126 12.33 3.31 0.42
C ALA A 126 12.13 4.27 -0.77
N VAL A 127 12.10 3.74 -1.99
CA VAL A 127 11.78 4.53 -3.20
C VAL A 127 10.35 5.06 -3.13
N ALA A 128 9.37 4.23 -2.78
CA ALA A 128 7.99 4.68 -2.64
C ALA A 128 7.85 5.82 -1.62
N LEU A 129 8.43 5.64 -0.44
CA LEU A 129 8.39 6.66 0.62
C LEU A 129 9.14 7.93 0.23
N GLY A 130 10.32 7.80 -0.40
CA GLY A 130 11.13 8.93 -0.85
C GLY A 130 10.42 9.76 -1.92
N LEU A 131 9.74 9.11 -2.88
CA LEU A 131 8.96 9.79 -3.92
C LEU A 131 7.75 10.52 -3.33
N LEU A 132 7.01 9.90 -2.40
CA LEU A 132 5.88 10.54 -1.72
C LEU A 132 6.35 11.73 -0.85
N ALA A 133 7.44 11.57 -0.10
CA ALA A 133 8.01 12.65 0.70
C ALA A 133 8.53 13.80 -0.18
N THR A 134 9.09 13.50 -1.35
CA THR A 134 9.51 14.51 -2.32
C THR A 134 8.31 15.30 -2.84
N SER A 135 7.20 14.63 -3.17
CA SER A 135 5.97 15.31 -3.59
C SER A 135 5.45 16.29 -2.54
N VAL A 136 5.30 15.85 -1.29
CA VAL A 136 4.85 16.73 -0.18
C VAL A 136 5.84 17.88 0.05
N GLY A 137 7.15 17.60 -0.06
CA GLY A 137 8.18 18.63 0.09
C GLY A 137 8.12 19.69 -1.01
N LEU A 138 7.93 19.29 -2.27
CA LEU A 138 7.79 20.23 -3.39
C LEU A 138 6.56 21.12 -3.24
N ASP A 139 5.45 20.53 -2.81
CA ASP A 139 4.19 21.24 -2.57
C ASP A 139 4.34 22.28 -1.43
N SER A 140 4.97 21.87 -0.32
CA SER A 140 5.23 22.75 0.84
C SER A 140 6.24 23.87 0.57
N ILE A 141 7.15 23.68 -0.38
CA ILE A 141 8.23 24.62 -0.71
C ILE A 141 7.80 25.58 -1.82
N SER A 142 6.70 25.33 -2.54
CA SER A 142 6.20 26.04 -3.74
C SER A 142 6.50 27.54 -3.75
N ASP A 143 7.72 27.83 -4.19
CA ASP A 143 8.36 29.13 -4.24
C ASP A 143 8.05 29.71 -5.63
N PRO A 144 7.90 31.04 -5.81
CA PRO A 144 7.86 31.68 -7.14
C PRO A 144 8.93 31.20 -8.14
N TYR A 145 10.03 30.56 -7.71
CA TYR A 145 11.03 29.95 -8.59
C TYR A 145 10.51 28.78 -9.45
N LEU A 146 9.59 27.97 -8.93
CA LEU A 146 9.06 26.79 -9.63
C LEU A 146 8.09 27.18 -10.76
N TYR A 147 7.31 28.26 -10.56
CA TYR A 147 6.48 28.87 -11.61
C TYR A 147 7.28 29.36 -12.82
N ARG A 148 8.59 29.57 -12.68
CA ARG A 148 9.48 30.01 -13.76
C ARG A 148 9.68 28.94 -14.85
N TYR A 149 9.33 27.69 -14.57
CA TYR A 149 9.42 26.58 -15.52
C TYR A 149 8.14 26.35 -16.35
N GLY A 150 7.11 27.18 -16.19
CA GLY A 150 5.84 27.06 -16.91
C GLY A 150 5.14 25.73 -16.63
N ASP A 151 4.57 25.10 -17.65
CA ASP A 151 3.79 23.86 -17.50
C ASP A 151 4.60 22.66 -16.97
N TRP A 152 5.92 22.71 -17.04
CA TRP A 152 6.79 21.66 -16.46
C TRP A 152 6.67 21.55 -14.94
N HIS A 153 6.25 22.62 -14.28
CA HIS A 153 5.95 22.62 -12.85
C HIS A 153 4.96 21.50 -12.48
N PHE A 154 3.87 21.37 -13.25
CA PHE A 154 2.84 20.37 -12.98
C PHE A 154 3.39 18.94 -13.03
N ILE A 155 4.29 18.65 -13.98
CA ILE A 155 4.90 17.32 -14.09
C ILE A 155 5.85 17.08 -12.91
N MET A 156 6.67 18.07 -12.54
CA MET A 156 7.63 17.95 -11.44
C MET A 156 6.93 17.76 -10.09
N GLU A 157 5.80 18.41 -9.88
CA GLU A 157 4.99 18.31 -8.68
C GLU A 157 4.23 16.98 -8.60
N ASN A 158 3.59 16.56 -9.71
CA ASN A 158 2.66 15.43 -9.70
C ASN A 158 3.29 14.06 -10.00
N ALA A 159 4.38 14.01 -10.78
CA ALA A 159 5.01 12.74 -11.15
C ALA A 159 5.59 11.97 -9.95
N PRO A 160 6.29 12.61 -9.00
CA PRO A 160 6.77 11.92 -7.80
C PRO A 160 5.63 11.33 -6.97
N LYS A 161 4.50 12.05 -6.82
CA LYS A 161 3.31 11.54 -6.12
C LYS A 161 2.84 10.25 -6.77
N TRP A 162 2.56 10.28 -8.06
CA TRP A 162 2.02 9.14 -8.79
C TRP A 162 2.97 7.93 -8.79
N MET A 163 4.27 8.15 -9.07
CA MET A 163 5.27 7.07 -9.04
C MET A 163 5.45 6.50 -7.64
N GLY A 164 5.37 7.34 -6.60
CA GLY A 164 5.39 6.94 -5.20
C GLY A 164 4.22 6.01 -4.85
N ILE A 165 3.00 6.38 -5.24
CA ILE A 165 1.78 5.57 -5.03
C ILE A 165 1.88 4.23 -5.79
N ALA A 166 2.31 4.26 -7.05
CA ALA A 166 2.45 3.04 -7.86
C ALA A 166 3.48 2.06 -7.25
N THR A 167 4.61 2.59 -6.78
CA THR A 167 5.66 1.79 -6.13
C THR A 167 5.19 1.27 -4.77
N TRP A 168 4.46 2.08 -4.01
CA TRP A 168 3.83 1.68 -2.75
C TRP A 168 2.85 0.52 -2.95
N CYS A 169 1.95 0.62 -3.93
CA CYS A 169 1.02 -0.45 -4.29
C CYS A 169 1.77 -1.73 -4.69
N SER A 170 2.74 -1.60 -5.59
CA SER A 170 3.57 -2.73 -6.06
C SER A 170 4.28 -3.45 -4.91
N TYR A 171 4.78 -2.69 -3.93
CA TYR A 171 5.40 -3.23 -2.73
C TYR A 171 4.43 -4.10 -1.92
N TYR A 172 3.24 -3.59 -1.63
CA TYR A 172 2.27 -4.32 -0.81
C TYR A 172 1.64 -5.50 -1.53
N VAL A 173 1.45 -5.42 -2.85
CA VAL A 173 1.04 -6.56 -3.68
C VAL A 173 2.06 -7.69 -3.53
N ALA A 174 3.35 -7.39 -3.70
CA ALA A 174 4.41 -8.38 -3.58
C ALA A 174 4.51 -8.96 -2.16
N ALA A 175 4.47 -8.09 -1.13
CA ALA A 175 4.50 -8.54 0.25
C ALA A 175 3.27 -9.43 0.58
N ALA A 176 2.08 -9.02 0.16
CA ALA A 176 0.87 -9.81 0.38
C ALA A 176 0.98 -11.18 -0.29
N TYR A 177 1.47 -11.24 -1.53
CA TYR A 177 1.72 -12.49 -2.24
C TYR A 177 2.64 -13.42 -1.44
N ASP A 178 3.79 -12.92 -0.96
CA ASP A 178 4.76 -13.73 -0.20
C ASP A 178 4.18 -14.30 1.12
N TYR A 179 3.29 -13.57 1.78
CA TYR A 179 2.68 -14.01 3.04
C TYR A 179 1.43 -14.89 2.86
N VAL A 180 0.67 -14.68 1.79
CA VAL A 180 -0.62 -15.33 1.52
C VAL A 180 -0.50 -16.54 0.61
N ALA A 181 0.46 -16.57 -0.32
CA ALA A 181 0.67 -17.73 -1.18
C ALA A 181 1.02 -18.97 -0.32
N PRO A 182 0.46 -20.16 -0.66
CA PRO A 182 0.90 -21.41 -0.05
C PRO A 182 2.40 -21.61 -0.28
N ALA A 183 3.09 -22.23 0.69
CA ALA A 183 4.42 -22.76 0.39
C ALA A 183 4.28 -23.75 -0.78
N PRO A 184 5.20 -23.76 -1.76
CA PRO A 184 5.17 -24.75 -2.82
C PRO A 184 5.11 -26.13 -2.18
N SER A 185 4.03 -26.87 -2.44
CA SER A 185 3.93 -28.26 -2.03
C SER A 185 5.02 -29.00 -2.80
N ILE A 186 6.09 -29.39 -2.12
CA ILE A 186 6.98 -30.42 -2.65
C ILE A 186 6.09 -31.66 -2.75
N PRO A 187 5.77 -32.17 -3.96
CA PRO A 187 5.04 -33.42 -4.05
C PRO A 187 5.83 -34.47 -3.27
N PRO A 188 5.17 -35.36 -2.49
CA PRO A 188 5.88 -36.45 -1.85
C PRO A 188 6.74 -37.12 -2.92
N MET A 189 8.03 -37.29 -2.65
CA MET A 189 8.89 -38.08 -3.53
C MET A 189 8.22 -39.44 -3.67
N THR A 190 7.58 -39.69 -4.81
CA THR A 190 7.15 -41.03 -5.16
C THR A 190 8.42 -41.87 -5.08
N PRO A 191 8.45 -42.95 -4.28
CA PRO A 191 9.51 -43.93 -4.43
C PRO A 191 9.57 -44.25 -5.92
N ALA A 192 10.75 -44.11 -6.52
CA ALA A 192 10.90 -44.34 -7.95
C ALA A 192 10.32 -45.73 -8.28
N ASP A 193 9.16 -45.75 -8.95
CA ASP A 193 8.58 -46.96 -9.50
C ASP A 193 9.61 -47.54 -10.48
N GLY A 194 10.38 -48.53 -10.03
CA GLY A 194 11.35 -49.25 -10.85
C GLY A 194 12.82 -49.20 -10.42
N ALA A 195 13.19 -48.64 -9.26
CA ALA A 195 14.53 -48.92 -8.73
C ALA A 195 14.62 -50.40 -8.34
N PRO A 196 15.52 -51.21 -8.95
CA PRO A 196 15.66 -52.60 -8.56
C PRO A 196 16.06 -52.69 -7.07
N PRO A 197 15.60 -53.70 -6.33
CA PRO A 197 15.97 -53.85 -4.93
C PRO A 197 17.50 -53.89 -4.83
N VAL A 198 18.05 -52.95 -4.07
CA VAL A 198 19.47 -52.96 -3.72
C VAL A 198 19.71 -54.23 -2.90
N ALA A 199 20.27 -55.25 -3.55
CA ALA A 199 20.66 -56.48 -2.90
C ALA A 199 21.77 -56.16 -1.90
N PHE A 200 21.44 -56.13 -0.62
CA PHE A 200 22.44 -56.09 0.43
C PHE A 200 23.18 -57.45 0.43
N PRO A 201 24.52 -57.47 0.41
CA PRO A 201 25.26 -58.71 0.46
C PRO A 201 24.94 -59.45 1.76
N HIS A 202 24.58 -60.73 1.63
CA HIS A 202 24.34 -61.63 2.75
C HIS A 202 25.52 -61.59 3.73
N LYS A 203 25.21 -61.32 5.00
CA LYS A 203 26.13 -61.49 6.12
C LYS A 203 26.57 -62.97 6.15
N PRO A 204 27.88 -63.29 6.09
CA PRO A 204 28.31 -64.68 6.20
C PRO A 204 27.96 -65.21 7.59
N ALA A 205 27.52 -66.47 7.63
CA ALA A 205 27.10 -67.18 8.83
C ALA A 205 28.19 -67.17 9.90
N GLU A 206 27.82 -66.82 11.13
CA GLU A 206 28.62 -67.08 12.32
C GLU A 206 28.85 -68.59 12.42
N VAL A 207 30.12 -68.97 12.30
CA VAL A 207 30.60 -70.32 12.59
C VAL A 207 30.57 -70.47 14.10
N ASP A 208 29.60 -71.23 14.58
CA ASP A 208 29.52 -71.69 15.96
C ASP A 208 30.68 -72.66 16.20
N MET A 209 31.69 -72.21 16.96
CA MET A 209 32.75 -73.08 17.48
C MET A 209 32.52 -73.26 18.99
N ALA A 210 32.33 -74.54 19.31
CA ALA A 210 32.28 -75.21 20.61
C ALA A 210 33.10 -74.59 21.75
#